data_AF-A0A382BL67-F1
#
_entry.id   AF-A0A382BL67-F1
#
_cell.length_a   1.000
_cell.length_b   1.000
_cell.length_c   1.000
_cell.angle_alpha   90.00
_cell.angle_beta   90.00
_cell.angle_gamma   90.00
#
_symmetry.space_group_name_H-M   'P 1'
#
loop_
_entity.id
_entity.type
_entity.pdbx_description
1 polymer ?
#
loop_
_entity_poly.entity_id
_entity_poly.type
_entity_poly.pdbx_seq_one_letter_code
_entity_poly.pdbx_strand_id
1 'polypeptide(L)'
;MFKYLVLVLLVLSSIFAVPAAYSTHQACEPGYKEVIDPETGFAKCVFVEKIVEEIGTEMAEFEFADFQEHIELVVNAKDRTSEISVSLLSPNWQDILIPPKLEKAIFNSERLHAVIFTNEWQCALGVAADPCILVQITREGLGEFTETIQKNVRPIADQIIMDSQFIGMNAKFHSIIIESAKLSEGKPPLATAVYTTKVFPTPKLVSLIGNQLLDKEIRDGGGFYDVLNKFTENDFSEFSLTLRPDKDEILRTITVSLTTTGLPKEMISDVINPLDLIAVSIPNFTGDEVYRSKYFSEGFFPINSIFNVIIITEPDYKVKSVNGGLIPTIRSSADLQDSGWFFTS
;
A
#
# COMPACT_ATOMS: atom_id res chain seq x y z
N MET A 1 -28.15 -15.73 -37.48
CA MET A 1 -27.76 -17.16 -37.55
C MET A 1 -27.43 -17.62 -36.14
N PHE A 2 -28.07 -18.71 -35.75
CA PHE A 2 -28.13 -19.30 -34.41
C PHE A 2 -26.91 -20.21 -34.14
N LYS A 3 -26.62 -20.42 -32.84
CA LYS A 3 -25.96 -21.61 -32.21
C LYS A 3 -24.42 -21.72 -32.36
N TYR A 4 -23.63 -22.10 -31.34
CA TYR A 4 -23.90 -23.06 -30.25
C TYR A 4 -23.29 -22.67 -28.90
N LEU A 5 -24.08 -22.96 -27.86
CA LEU A 5 -23.72 -23.27 -26.49
C LEU A 5 -23.05 -24.66 -26.44
N VAL A 6 -21.93 -24.83 -25.73
CA VAL A 6 -21.50 -26.16 -25.24
C VAL A 6 -21.04 -26.02 -23.78
N LEU A 7 -21.74 -26.78 -22.93
CA LEU A 7 -21.49 -27.04 -21.53
C LEU A 7 -20.74 -28.39 -21.42
N VAL A 8 -20.17 -28.64 -20.23
CA VAL A 8 -19.72 -29.95 -19.67
C VAL A 8 -18.33 -30.42 -20.18
N LEU A 9 -17.34 -30.84 -19.38
CA LEU A 9 -17.37 -31.81 -18.28
C LEU A 9 -16.10 -31.72 -17.39
N LEU A 10 -16.30 -31.80 -16.08
CA LEU A 10 -15.33 -32.22 -15.09
C LEU A 10 -14.99 -33.70 -15.32
N VAL A 11 -13.71 -34.06 -15.50
CA VAL A 11 -13.23 -35.43 -15.34
C VAL A 11 -12.02 -35.41 -14.40
N LEU A 12 -12.27 -35.85 -13.16
CA LEU A 12 -11.27 -36.38 -12.24
C LEU A 12 -10.88 -37.78 -12.73
N SER A 13 -9.60 -38.01 -13.03
CA SER A 13 -8.84 -39.22 -12.63
C SER A 13 -7.44 -39.26 -13.27
N SER A 14 -6.44 -39.09 -12.41
CA SER A 14 -5.13 -39.77 -12.32
C SER A 14 -4.53 -40.49 -13.55
N ILE A 15 -3.30 -40.12 -13.93
CA ILE A 15 -2.04 -40.88 -13.75
C ILE A 15 -0.92 -40.24 -14.61
N PHE A 16 0.26 -40.13 -13.99
CA PHE A 16 1.54 -39.62 -14.49
C PHE A 16 1.96 -40.04 -15.90
N ALA A 17 2.47 -39.07 -16.68
CA ALA A 17 3.70 -39.20 -17.45
C ALA A 17 4.25 -37.79 -17.79
N VAL A 18 5.46 -37.52 -17.32
CA VAL A 18 6.27 -36.31 -17.56
C VAL A 18 6.64 -36.20 -19.05
N PRO A 19 6.76 -34.98 -19.59
CA PRO A 19 8.01 -34.68 -20.29
C PRO A 19 8.68 -33.41 -19.77
N ALA A 20 10.00 -33.53 -19.73
CA ALA A 20 11.04 -32.60 -19.31
C ALA A 20 10.74 -31.11 -19.46
N ALA A 21 10.83 -30.39 -18.34
CA ALA A 21 11.34 -29.03 -18.33
C ALA A 21 12.67 -29.05 -17.57
N TYR A 22 13.73 -28.61 -18.24
CA TYR A 22 15.05 -28.46 -17.66
C TYR A 22 15.01 -27.33 -16.62
N SER A 23 15.22 -27.70 -15.35
CA SER A 23 15.52 -26.78 -14.25
C SER A 23 17.02 -26.55 -14.22
N THR A 24 17.47 -25.29 -14.18
CA THR A 24 18.87 -24.97 -13.93
C THR A 24 19.17 -25.24 -12.45
N HIS A 25 19.99 -26.26 -12.23
CA HIS A 25 20.33 -26.83 -10.93
C HIS A 25 20.94 -25.80 -9.96
N GLN A 26 20.19 -25.47 -8.91
CA GLN A 26 20.78 -25.17 -7.61
C GLN A 26 20.08 -26.06 -6.59
N ALA A 27 20.84 -26.87 -5.86
CA ALA A 27 20.31 -27.94 -5.00
C ALA A 27 19.67 -27.42 -3.69
N CYS A 28 19.92 -26.16 -3.33
CA CYS A 28 19.55 -25.59 -2.04
C CYS A 28 18.69 -24.33 -2.17
N GLU A 29 17.77 -24.18 -1.23
CA GLU A 29 16.94 -22.98 -1.08
C GLU A 29 17.76 -21.77 -0.60
N PRO A 30 17.29 -20.54 -0.84
CA PRO A 30 17.95 -19.32 -0.38
C PRO A 30 18.24 -19.36 1.13
N GLY A 31 19.44 -18.98 1.55
CA GLY A 31 19.89 -19.04 2.95
C GLY A 31 20.67 -20.31 3.33
N TYR A 32 20.76 -21.29 2.44
CA TYR A 32 21.52 -22.53 2.64
C TYR A 32 22.71 -22.63 1.67
N LYS A 33 23.84 -23.13 2.16
CA LYS A 33 25.01 -23.44 1.33
C LYS A 33 25.07 -24.93 1.05
N GLU A 34 25.34 -25.26 -0.21
CA GLU A 34 25.59 -26.65 -0.63
C GLU A 34 26.93 -27.13 -0.05
N VAL A 35 26.88 -28.23 0.69
CA VAL A 35 28.05 -28.95 1.22
C VAL A 35 27.95 -30.38 0.74
N ILE A 36 28.98 -30.85 0.03
CA ILE A 36 29.02 -32.22 -0.48
C ILE A 36 29.44 -33.13 0.67
N ASP A 37 28.60 -34.12 0.97
CA ASP A 37 28.91 -35.16 1.94
C ASP A 37 30.10 -36.00 1.43
N PRO A 38 31.23 -36.05 2.15
CA PRO A 38 32.43 -36.74 1.68
C PRO A 38 32.31 -38.28 1.70
N GLU A 39 31.36 -38.85 2.44
CA GLU A 39 31.13 -40.30 2.50
C GLU A 39 30.15 -40.77 1.43
N THR A 40 29.13 -39.96 1.14
CA THR A 40 28.03 -40.38 0.25
C THR A 40 28.01 -39.67 -1.10
N GLY A 41 28.74 -38.57 -1.26
CA GLY A 41 28.83 -37.78 -2.49
C GLY A 41 27.58 -36.95 -2.81
N PHE A 42 26.57 -36.95 -1.92
CA PHE A 42 25.34 -36.18 -2.10
C PHE A 42 25.49 -34.74 -1.58
N ALA A 43 24.81 -33.82 -2.25
CA ALA A 43 24.68 -32.43 -1.84
C ALA A 43 23.78 -32.33 -0.61
N LYS A 44 24.30 -31.79 0.49
CA LYS A 44 23.54 -31.45 1.69
C LYS A 44 23.47 -29.94 1.84
N CYS A 45 22.27 -29.42 2.06
CA CYS A 45 22.06 -28.01 2.31
C CYS A 45 22.29 -27.71 3.79
N VAL A 46 23.30 -26.90 4.10
CA VAL A 46 23.64 -26.49 5.46
C VAL A 46 23.30 -25.01 5.62
N PHE A 47 22.51 -24.69 6.63
CA PHE A 47 22.19 -23.31 6.97
C PHE A 47 23.47 -22.60 7.39
N VAL A 48 23.74 -21.43 6.81
CA VAL A 48 24.88 -20.62 7.21
C VAL A 48 24.42 -19.75 8.38
N GLU A 49 24.62 -20.23 9.59
CA GLU A 49 24.43 -19.44 10.80
C GLU A 49 25.50 -18.34 10.81
N LYS A 50 25.09 -17.07 10.61
CA LYS A 50 25.95 -15.95 10.96
C LYS A 50 26.08 -15.98 12.47
N ILE A 51 27.27 -16.26 12.97
CA ILE A 51 27.59 -16.12 14.40
C ILE A 51 27.50 -14.62 14.71
N VAL A 52 26.39 -14.21 15.32
CA VAL A 52 26.30 -12.95 16.03
C VAL A 52 27.09 -13.16 17.32
N GLU A 53 28.18 -12.42 17.50
CA GLU A 53 28.85 -12.36 18.80
C GLU A 53 27.81 -11.98 19.86
N GLU A 54 27.69 -12.78 20.93
CA GLU A 54 26.87 -12.47 22.10
C GLU A 54 27.34 -11.15 22.72
N ILE A 55 26.76 -10.04 22.25
CA ILE A 55 26.70 -8.81 23.02
C ILE A 55 25.51 -8.98 23.95
N GLY A 56 25.80 -9.19 25.23
CA GLY A 56 24.80 -9.12 26.28
C GLY A 56 24.09 -7.77 26.21
N THR A 57 22.92 -7.76 25.58
CA THR A 57 22.12 -6.56 25.39
C THR A 57 20.77 -6.87 26.01
N GLU A 58 20.30 -5.99 26.89
CA GLU A 58 18.92 -5.99 27.34
C GLU A 58 18.02 -6.20 26.10
N MET A 59 17.14 -7.20 26.14
CA MET A 59 16.22 -7.44 25.04
C MET A 59 15.40 -6.17 24.85
N ALA A 60 15.62 -5.44 23.77
CA ALA A 60 14.78 -4.30 23.43
C ALA A 60 13.34 -4.83 23.29
N GLU A 61 12.46 -4.34 24.16
CA GLU A 61 11.04 -4.67 24.12
C GLU A 61 10.45 -4.01 22.87
N PHE A 62 9.61 -4.74 22.13
CA PHE A 62 8.96 -4.15 20.96
C PHE A 62 8.02 -3.05 21.40
N GLU A 63 8.28 -1.84 20.90
CA GLU A 63 7.37 -0.73 21.05
C GLU A 63 6.54 -0.58 19.78
N PHE A 64 5.27 -0.24 19.96
CA PHE A 64 4.33 0.03 18.87
C PHE A 64 3.94 1.49 18.95
N ALA A 65 4.35 2.27 17.96
CA ALA A 65 3.76 3.59 17.75
C ALA A 65 2.47 3.45 16.93
N ASP A 66 1.51 4.33 17.19
CA ASP A 66 0.28 4.45 16.39
C ASP A 66 0.61 4.91 14.96
N PHE A 67 1.55 5.84 14.85
CA PHE A 67 2.06 6.33 13.58
C PHE A 67 2.90 5.28 12.86
N GLN A 68 2.66 5.14 11.56
CA GLN A 68 3.46 4.31 10.67
C GLN A 68 3.74 5.04 9.35
N GLU A 69 4.88 4.72 8.76
CA GLU A 69 5.32 5.19 7.46
C GLU A 69 5.60 4.01 6.54
N HIS A 70 5.02 4.04 5.34
CA HIS A 70 5.06 2.93 4.39
C HIS A 70 5.52 3.44 3.02
N ILE A 71 6.41 2.70 2.37
CA ILE A 71 6.67 2.80 0.93
C ILE A 71 6.25 1.48 0.33
N GLU A 72 5.37 1.50 -0.66
CA GLU A 72 5.00 0.33 -1.42
C GLU A 72 5.43 0.51 -2.88
N LEU A 73 6.17 -0.47 -3.39
CA LEU A 73 6.56 -0.57 -4.77
C LEU A 73 5.93 -1.81 -5.38
N VAL A 74 5.00 -1.62 -6.31
CA VAL A 74 4.44 -2.69 -7.14
C VAL A 74 5.12 -2.63 -8.50
N VAL A 75 5.81 -3.69 -8.89
CA VAL A 75 6.43 -3.83 -10.21
C VAL A 75 5.68 -4.91 -10.99
N ASN A 76 5.07 -4.52 -12.11
CA ASN A 76 4.51 -5.46 -13.06
C ASN A 76 5.50 -5.66 -14.21
N ALA A 77 6.28 -6.74 -14.10
CA ALA A 77 7.29 -7.08 -15.10
C ALA A 77 6.68 -7.48 -16.45
N LYS A 78 5.43 -7.97 -16.47
CA LYS A 78 4.73 -8.36 -17.71
C LYS A 78 4.40 -7.13 -18.55
N ASP A 79 3.79 -6.14 -17.91
CA ASP A 79 3.30 -4.93 -18.57
C ASP A 79 4.33 -3.80 -18.59
N ARG A 80 5.49 -4.02 -17.94
CA ARG A 80 6.58 -3.05 -17.78
C ARG A 80 6.10 -1.76 -17.13
N THR A 81 5.31 -1.92 -16.07
CA THR A 81 4.78 -0.81 -15.28
C THR A 81 5.22 -0.93 -13.83
N SER A 82 5.26 0.19 -13.13
CA SER A 82 5.36 0.22 -11.68
C SER A 82 4.40 1.22 -11.09
N GLU A 83 3.92 0.92 -9.90
CA GLU A 83 3.24 1.86 -9.03
C GLU A 83 4.05 2.00 -7.76
N ILE A 84 4.39 3.23 -7.40
CA ILE A 84 5.10 3.52 -6.17
C ILE A 84 4.21 4.41 -5.33
N SER A 85 3.98 4.04 -4.08
CA SER A 85 3.22 4.85 -3.14
C SER A 85 3.99 5.06 -1.86
N VAL A 86 3.89 6.27 -1.32
CA VAL A 86 4.42 6.63 0.00
C VAL A 86 3.24 7.02 0.86
N SER A 87 3.07 6.33 1.98
CA SER A 87 1.91 6.47 2.86
C SER A 87 2.34 6.78 4.29
N LEU A 88 1.67 7.76 4.90
CA LEU A 88 1.73 8.05 6.32
C LEU A 88 0.37 7.70 6.93
N LEU A 89 0.35 6.88 7.97
CA LEU A 89 -0.91 6.44 8.58
C LEU A 89 -0.85 6.48 10.11
N SER A 90 -1.96 6.86 10.72
CA SER A 90 -2.12 6.80 12.18
C SER A 90 -3.61 6.76 12.57
N PRO A 91 -4.00 5.92 13.56
CA PRO A 91 -5.28 6.03 14.24
C PRO A 91 -5.31 7.17 15.26
N ASN A 92 -4.16 7.69 15.68
CA ASN A 92 -4.07 8.79 16.63
C ASN A 92 -4.38 10.14 15.96
N TRP A 93 -5.34 10.86 16.54
CA TRP A 93 -5.79 12.17 16.06
C TRP A 93 -4.74 13.28 16.23
N GLN A 94 -3.75 13.08 17.11
CA GLN A 94 -2.67 14.05 17.32
C GLN A 94 -1.65 14.02 16.19
N ASP A 95 -1.40 12.85 15.60
CA ASP A 95 -0.44 12.68 14.50
C ASP A 95 -0.96 13.29 13.19
N ILE A 96 -2.24 13.04 12.89
CA ILE A 96 -2.93 13.55 11.70
C ILE A 96 -4.25 14.18 12.15
N LEU A 97 -4.25 15.50 12.33
CA LEU A 97 -5.41 16.26 12.73
C LEU A 97 -6.43 16.33 11.60
N ILE A 98 -7.70 16.12 11.92
CA ILE A 98 -8.83 16.41 11.04
C ILE A 98 -9.79 17.39 11.72
N PRO A 99 -10.62 18.14 10.98
CA PRO A 99 -11.59 19.04 11.59
C PRO A 99 -12.51 18.31 12.58
N PRO A 100 -12.70 18.80 13.83
CA PRO A 100 -13.51 18.09 14.84
C PRO A 100 -14.97 17.83 14.42
N LYS A 101 -15.54 18.69 13.56
CA LYS A 101 -16.88 18.47 13.00
C LYS A 101 -16.91 17.29 12.04
N LEU A 102 -15.88 17.13 11.21
CA LEU A 102 -15.73 16.01 10.31
C LEU A 102 -15.57 14.70 11.10
N GLU A 103 -14.68 14.72 12.09
CA GLU A 103 -14.45 13.58 12.98
C GLU A 103 -15.75 13.12 13.64
N LYS A 104 -16.51 14.06 14.21
CA LYS A 104 -17.83 13.76 14.79
C LYS A 104 -18.83 13.22 13.76
N ALA A 105 -18.83 13.74 12.53
CA ALA A 105 -19.71 13.26 11.47
C ALA A 105 -19.35 11.82 11.05
N ILE A 106 -18.05 11.49 11.02
CA ILE A 106 -17.55 10.14 10.76
C ILE A 106 -18.03 9.17 11.85
N PHE A 107 -17.79 9.49 13.12
CA PHE A 107 -18.20 8.63 14.23
C PHE A 107 -19.71 8.43 14.36
N ASN A 108 -20.52 9.44 14.00
CA ASN A 108 -21.98 9.32 14.05
C ASN A 108 -22.57 8.55 12.85
N SER A 109 -21.76 8.16 11.87
CA SER A 109 -22.21 7.49 10.66
C SER A 109 -21.88 6.00 10.71
N GLU A 110 -22.77 5.20 11.30
CA GLU A 110 -22.59 3.75 11.49
C GLU A 110 -22.33 2.97 10.19
N ARG A 111 -22.75 3.51 9.03
CA ARG A 111 -22.61 2.87 7.72
C ARG A 111 -21.44 3.40 6.90
N LEU A 112 -20.69 4.36 7.44
CA LEU A 112 -19.56 4.93 6.72
C LEU A 112 -18.43 3.91 6.65
N HIS A 113 -18.03 3.57 5.43
CA HIS A 113 -16.87 2.73 5.20
C HIS A 113 -15.60 3.57 5.13
N ALA A 114 -15.61 4.67 4.37
CA ALA A 114 -14.50 5.60 4.30
C ALA A 114 -14.92 6.95 3.70
N VAL A 115 -14.16 7.99 4.02
CA VAL A 115 -14.12 9.24 3.26
C VAL A 115 -12.75 9.33 2.60
N ILE A 116 -12.72 9.48 1.28
CA ILE A 116 -11.47 9.56 0.50
C ILE A 116 -11.48 10.89 -0.24
N PHE A 117 -10.42 11.67 -0.07
CA PHE A 117 -10.16 12.83 -0.90
C PHE A 117 -8.95 12.57 -1.77
N THR A 118 -9.08 12.71 -3.08
CA THR A 118 -8.01 12.42 -4.03
C THR A 118 -8.05 13.31 -5.25
N ASN A 119 -6.89 13.56 -5.85
CA ASN A 119 -6.77 14.14 -7.19
C ASN A 119 -6.34 13.12 -8.26
N GLU A 120 -6.54 11.83 -7.98
CA GLU A 120 -6.37 10.75 -8.95
C GLU A 120 -7.11 11.06 -10.24
N TRP A 121 -6.42 10.85 -11.37
CA TRP A 121 -6.98 11.07 -12.68
C TRP A 121 -8.17 10.13 -12.91
N GLN A 122 -9.32 10.68 -13.32
CA GLN A 122 -10.53 9.87 -13.52
C GLN A 122 -10.97 9.08 -12.28
N CYS A 123 -10.81 9.66 -11.08
CA CYS A 123 -11.27 9.11 -9.79
C CYS A 123 -12.74 8.66 -9.75
N ALA A 124 -13.57 9.08 -10.71
CA ALA A 124 -14.89 8.52 -10.97
C ALA A 124 -15.24 8.59 -12.47
N LEU A 125 -16.11 7.68 -12.93
CA LEU A 125 -16.62 7.70 -14.31
C LEU A 125 -17.27 9.06 -14.63
N GLY A 126 -16.78 9.72 -15.68
CA GLY A 126 -17.25 11.03 -16.13
C GLY A 126 -16.58 12.22 -15.44
N VAL A 127 -15.74 11.98 -14.43
CA VAL A 127 -14.85 12.99 -13.84
C VAL A 127 -13.54 12.96 -14.62
N ALA A 128 -13.06 14.12 -15.07
CA ALA A 128 -11.80 14.24 -15.81
C ALA A 128 -10.63 14.45 -14.84
N ALA A 129 -10.11 15.68 -14.76
CA ALA A 129 -8.98 16.06 -13.91
C ALA A 129 -9.42 16.68 -12.57
N ASP A 130 -10.73 16.77 -12.32
CA ASP A 130 -11.24 17.39 -11.09
C ASP A 130 -11.03 16.43 -9.91
N PRO A 131 -10.47 16.89 -8.77
CA PRO A 131 -10.34 16.07 -7.57
C PRO A 131 -11.69 15.57 -7.06
N CYS A 132 -11.71 14.34 -6.57
CA CYS A 132 -12.87 13.70 -5.97
C CYS A 132 -12.82 13.76 -4.45
N ILE A 133 -14.00 13.93 -3.85
CA ILE A 133 -14.29 13.45 -2.50
C ILE A 133 -15.28 12.30 -2.64
N LEU A 134 -14.86 11.11 -2.22
CA LEU A 134 -15.63 9.88 -2.24
C LEU A 134 -16.11 9.58 -0.83
N VAL A 135 -17.43 9.56 -0.63
CA VAL A 135 -18.04 9.12 0.62
C VAL A 135 -18.61 7.73 0.40
N GLN A 136 -17.92 6.72 0.94
CA GLN A 136 -18.25 5.32 0.75
C GLN A 136 -19.17 4.83 1.87
N ILE A 137 -20.40 4.44 1.52
CA ILE A 137 -21.39 3.94 2.48
C ILE A 137 -21.65 2.45 2.22
N THR A 138 -21.67 1.63 3.26
CA THR A 138 -22.05 0.21 3.15
C THR A 138 -23.49 0.08 2.64
N ARG A 139 -23.71 -0.72 1.59
CA ARG A 139 -25.02 -0.84 0.91
C ARG A 139 -26.09 -1.53 1.73
N GLU A 140 -25.71 -2.38 2.66
CA GLU A 140 -26.65 -3.10 3.51
C GLU A 140 -27.62 -2.11 4.17
N GLY A 141 -28.91 -2.43 4.21
CA GLY A 141 -29.93 -1.57 4.81
C GLY A 141 -30.28 -0.28 4.05
N LEU A 142 -29.70 0.00 2.88
CA LEU A 142 -30.05 1.17 2.05
C LEU A 142 -31.18 0.92 1.05
N GLY A 143 -31.67 -0.31 0.95
CA GLY A 143 -32.73 -0.74 0.02
C GLY A 143 -32.20 -1.66 -1.09
N GLU A 144 -33.12 -2.32 -1.79
CA GLU A 144 -32.80 -3.32 -2.82
C GLU A 144 -32.65 -2.69 -4.22
N PHE A 145 -33.38 -1.60 -4.49
CA PHE A 145 -33.41 -0.95 -5.80
C PHE A 145 -32.41 0.22 -5.86
N THR A 146 -31.79 0.40 -7.03
CA THR A 146 -30.82 1.47 -7.31
C THR A 146 -31.32 2.85 -6.90
N GLU A 147 -32.55 3.21 -7.27
CA GLU A 147 -33.13 4.52 -6.94
C GLU A 147 -33.29 4.73 -5.43
N THR A 148 -33.67 3.68 -4.70
CA THR A 148 -33.82 3.73 -3.24
C THR A 148 -32.45 3.89 -2.57
N ILE A 149 -31.45 3.14 -3.01
CA ILE A 149 -30.07 3.24 -2.52
C ILE A 149 -29.55 4.67 -2.73
N GLN A 150 -29.68 5.21 -3.95
CA GLN A 150 -29.23 6.56 -4.27
C GLN A 150 -29.91 7.63 -3.41
N LYS A 151 -31.22 7.51 -3.20
CA LYS A 151 -31.99 8.42 -2.35
C LYS A 151 -31.55 8.38 -0.88
N ASN A 152 -31.18 7.21 -0.37
CA ASN A 152 -30.80 7.02 1.04
C ASN A 152 -29.34 7.38 1.32
N VAL A 153 -28.44 7.14 0.36
CA VAL A 153 -27.01 7.50 0.46
C VAL A 153 -26.82 9.00 0.45
N ARG A 154 -27.58 9.71 -0.39
CA ARG A 154 -27.33 11.12 -0.67
C ARG A 154 -27.35 12.02 0.58
N PRO A 155 -28.36 11.96 1.47
CA PRO A 155 -28.39 12.78 2.68
C PRO A 155 -27.25 12.50 3.66
N ILE A 156 -26.85 11.22 3.79
CA ILE A 156 -25.73 10.81 4.66
C ILE A 156 -24.44 11.44 4.17
N ALA A 157 -24.17 11.30 2.86
CA ALA A 157 -22.97 11.84 2.25
C ALA A 157 -22.97 13.38 2.26
N ASP A 158 -24.10 14.02 1.97
CA ASP A 158 -24.22 15.49 2.02
C ASP A 158 -23.93 16.03 3.42
N GLN A 159 -24.39 15.34 4.48
CA GLN A 159 -24.09 15.73 5.86
C GLN A 159 -22.59 15.68 6.17
N ILE A 160 -21.92 14.58 5.78
CA ILE A 160 -20.46 14.43 5.93
C ILE A 160 -19.74 15.55 5.17
N ILE A 161 -20.14 15.84 3.93
CA ILE A 161 -19.52 16.91 3.14
C ILE A 161 -19.76 18.30 3.76
N MET A 162 -20.96 18.59 4.26
CA MET A 162 -21.26 19.86 4.92
C MET A 162 -20.44 20.04 6.21
N ASP A 163 -20.36 19.00 7.04
CA ASP A 163 -19.60 19.03 8.29
C ASP A 163 -18.09 18.98 8.07
N SER A 164 -17.67 18.43 6.93
CA SER A 164 -16.27 18.41 6.54
C SER A 164 -15.74 19.80 6.26
N GLN A 165 -16.55 20.69 5.64
CA GLN A 165 -16.08 21.87 4.91
C GLN A 165 -14.67 21.64 4.36
N PHE A 166 -14.49 20.47 3.72
CA PHE A 166 -13.22 19.77 3.68
C PHE A 166 -12.13 20.71 3.17
N ILE A 167 -11.19 21.09 4.03
CA ILE A 167 -10.03 21.90 3.65
C ILE A 167 -10.44 23.25 3.00
N GLY A 168 -11.56 23.84 3.42
CA GLY A 168 -12.06 25.10 2.84
C GLY A 168 -12.45 24.99 1.36
N MET A 169 -12.70 23.78 0.87
CA MET A 169 -13.11 23.51 -0.51
C MET A 169 -14.62 23.36 -0.61
N ASN A 170 -15.20 24.05 -1.60
CA ASN A 170 -16.60 23.85 -1.96
C ASN A 170 -16.70 22.62 -2.86
N ALA A 171 -17.23 21.53 -2.32
CA ALA A 171 -17.50 20.31 -3.06
C ALA A 171 -18.90 20.36 -3.68
N LYS A 172 -19.03 19.85 -4.90
CA LYS A 172 -20.29 19.72 -5.61
C LYS A 172 -20.55 18.26 -5.88
N PHE A 173 -21.77 17.82 -5.59
CA PHE A 173 -22.14 16.46 -5.94
C PHE A 173 -22.05 16.22 -7.45
N HIS A 174 -21.50 15.06 -7.81
CA HIS A 174 -21.39 14.59 -9.18
C HIS A 174 -22.31 13.38 -9.42
N SER A 175 -22.08 12.28 -8.70
CA SER A 175 -22.78 11.01 -8.95
C SER A 175 -22.82 10.10 -7.71
N ILE A 176 -23.56 8.99 -7.83
CA ILE A 176 -23.46 7.86 -6.89
C ILE A 176 -23.08 6.62 -7.70
N ILE A 177 -21.98 5.99 -7.31
CA ILE A 177 -21.51 4.73 -7.86
C ILE A 177 -22.00 3.60 -6.96
N ILE A 178 -22.56 2.55 -7.54
CA ILE A 178 -23.01 1.37 -6.80
C ILE A 178 -22.08 0.22 -7.15
N GLU A 179 -21.36 -0.26 -6.14
CA GLU A 179 -20.33 -1.29 -6.28
C GLU A 179 -20.83 -2.60 -5.67
N SER A 180 -20.42 -3.71 -6.28
CA SER A 180 -20.62 -5.05 -5.71
C SER A 180 -19.48 -5.36 -4.74
N ALA A 181 -19.70 -6.33 -3.86
CA ALA A 181 -18.66 -6.79 -2.94
C ALA A 181 -17.42 -7.28 -3.72
N LYS A 182 -16.23 -6.92 -3.26
CA LYS A 182 -14.95 -7.44 -3.78
C LYS A 182 -14.33 -8.31 -2.69
N LEU A 183 -14.73 -9.58 -2.66
CA LEU A 183 -14.35 -10.54 -1.61
C LEU A 183 -12.83 -10.72 -1.49
N SER A 184 -12.11 -10.70 -2.61
CA SER A 184 -10.64 -10.80 -2.64
C SER A 184 -9.92 -9.63 -1.97
N GLU A 185 -10.56 -8.47 -1.91
CA GLU A 185 -10.03 -7.24 -1.29
C GLU A 185 -10.64 -6.98 0.10
N GLY A 186 -11.49 -7.89 0.60
CA GLY A 186 -12.25 -7.68 1.82
C GLY A 186 -13.22 -6.49 1.77
N LYS A 187 -13.53 -5.94 0.58
CA LYS A 187 -14.40 -4.78 0.43
C LYS A 187 -15.88 -5.19 0.37
N PRO A 188 -16.74 -4.66 1.26
CA PRO A 188 -18.17 -4.94 1.25
C PRO A 188 -18.84 -4.31 0.00
N PRO A 189 -20.12 -4.59 -0.26
CA PRO A 189 -20.86 -3.85 -1.28
C PRO A 189 -21.03 -2.38 -0.83
N LEU A 190 -20.60 -1.44 -1.67
CA LEU A 190 -20.55 -0.01 -1.36
C LEU A 190 -21.43 0.83 -2.29
N ALA A 191 -22.00 1.90 -1.74
CA ALA A 191 -22.58 2.98 -2.50
C ALA A 191 -21.75 4.24 -2.22
N THR A 192 -21.04 4.67 -3.25
CA THR A 192 -20.03 5.73 -3.17
C THR A 192 -20.62 7.00 -3.74
N ALA A 193 -20.89 7.99 -2.88
CA ALA A 193 -21.26 9.32 -3.33
C ALA A 193 -20.00 10.08 -3.74
N VAL A 194 -20.00 10.59 -4.97
CA VAL A 194 -18.88 11.30 -5.58
C VAL A 194 -19.18 12.79 -5.58
N TYR A 195 -18.25 13.56 -5.05
CA TYR A 195 -18.26 15.01 -5.11
C TYR A 195 -16.99 15.48 -5.82
N THR A 196 -17.07 16.56 -6.58
CA THR A 196 -15.93 17.18 -7.22
C THR A 196 -15.69 18.58 -6.66
N THR A 197 -14.45 19.04 -6.71
CA THR A 197 -14.09 20.40 -6.32
C THR A 197 -13.10 21.02 -7.30
N LYS A 198 -12.64 22.25 -7.02
CA LYS A 198 -11.64 22.91 -7.85
C LYS A 198 -10.35 22.08 -7.90
N VAL A 199 -9.68 22.11 -9.04
CA VAL A 199 -8.39 21.43 -9.21
C VAL A 199 -7.33 22.01 -8.29
N PHE A 200 -6.63 21.13 -7.56
CA PHE A 200 -5.45 21.46 -6.77
C PHE A 200 -4.30 20.53 -7.17
N PRO A 201 -3.13 21.07 -7.53
CA PRO A 201 -1.94 20.25 -7.77
C PRO A 201 -1.51 19.49 -6.51
N THR A 202 -0.94 18.30 -6.69
CA THR A 202 -0.42 17.43 -5.63
C THR A 202 0.52 18.16 -4.66
N PRO A 203 1.50 18.97 -5.10
CA PRO A 203 2.35 19.75 -4.20
C PRO A 203 1.57 20.65 -3.23
N LYS A 204 0.49 21.26 -3.72
CA LYS A 204 -0.33 22.17 -2.92
C LYS A 204 -1.17 21.42 -1.91
N LEU A 205 -1.67 20.23 -2.27
CA LEU A 205 -2.41 19.35 -1.36
C LEU A 205 -1.49 18.84 -0.25
N VAL A 206 -0.33 18.29 -0.59
CA VAL A 206 0.66 17.82 0.38
C VAL A 206 1.12 18.95 1.30
N SER A 207 1.41 20.13 0.75
CA SER A 207 1.78 21.30 1.55
C SER A 207 0.68 21.73 2.52
N LEU A 208 -0.59 21.69 2.10
CA LEU A 208 -1.70 22.03 2.99
C LEU A 208 -1.82 21.04 4.13
N ILE A 209 -1.75 19.75 3.82
CA ILE A 209 -1.83 18.66 4.81
C ILE A 209 -0.66 18.75 5.78
N GLY A 210 0.57 18.88 5.28
CA GLY A 210 1.76 19.03 6.13
C GLY A 210 1.72 20.27 7.02
N ASN A 211 1.10 21.37 6.57
CA ASN A 211 1.02 22.60 7.35
C ASN A 211 -0.11 22.60 8.38
N GLN A 212 -1.26 21.98 8.07
CA GLN A 212 -2.48 22.12 8.85
C GLN A 212 -2.87 20.86 9.62
N LEU A 213 -2.55 19.68 9.08
CA LEU A 213 -3.04 18.41 9.58
C LEU A 213 -1.94 17.54 10.17
N LEU A 214 -0.70 17.60 9.68
CA LEU A 214 0.36 16.73 10.17
C LEU A 214 1.03 17.30 11.41
N ASP A 215 1.27 16.46 12.42
CA ASP A 215 2.03 16.85 13.60
C ASP A 215 3.43 17.34 13.23
N LYS A 216 3.94 18.29 14.01
CA LYS A 216 5.24 18.91 13.76
C LYS A 216 6.39 17.90 13.90
N GLU A 217 6.34 16.97 14.86
CA GLU A 217 7.41 15.99 15.06
C GLU A 217 7.53 15.05 13.88
N ILE A 218 6.41 14.66 13.26
CA ILE A 218 6.41 13.86 12.03
C ILE A 218 6.98 14.70 10.87
N ARG A 219 6.50 15.93 10.71
CA ARG A 219 6.93 16.81 9.61
C ARG A 219 8.43 17.15 9.67
N ASP A 220 8.94 17.44 10.85
CA ASP A 220 10.32 17.85 11.07
C ASP A 220 11.26 16.63 11.27
N GLY A 221 10.68 15.43 11.44
CA GLY A 221 11.39 14.16 11.63
C GLY A 221 12.02 13.57 10.37
N GLY A 222 11.66 14.09 9.19
CA GLY A 222 12.14 13.64 7.89
C GLY A 222 11.62 12.26 7.52
N GLY A 223 12.51 11.38 7.05
CA GLY A 223 12.16 9.99 6.75
C GLY A 223 11.25 9.86 5.54
N PHE A 224 10.19 9.04 5.63
CA PHE A 224 9.32 8.82 4.46
C PHE A 224 8.47 10.05 4.14
N TYR A 225 8.28 10.98 5.08
CA TYR A 225 7.65 12.25 4.75
C TYR A 225 8.49 13.09 3.76
N ASP A 226 9.83 13.03 3.86
CA ASP A 226 10.70 13.68 2.88
C ASP A 226 10.57 13.02 1.50
N VAL A 227 10.49 11.69 1.47
CA VAL A 227 10.24 10.93 0.23
C VAL A 227 8.88 11.30 -0.35
N LEU A 228 7.82 11.35 0.47
CA LEU A 228 6.47 11.75 0.06
C LEU A 228 6.47 13.15 -0.56
N ASN A 229 7.19 14.11 0.03
CA ASN A 229 7.34 15.45 -0.55
C ASN A 229 8.08 15.42 -1.89
N LYS A 230 9.11 14.59 -2.03
CA LYS A 230 9.85 14.43 -3.29
C LYS A 230 8.98 13.90 -4.42
N PHE A 231 8.04 13.00 -4.13
CA PHE A 231 7.10 12.52 -5.14
C PHE A 231 6.27 13.66 -5.74
N THR A 232 6.02 14.73 -5.00
CA THR A 232 5.25 15.87 -5.52
C THR A 232 5.98 16.64 -6.63
N GLU A 233 7.30 16.44 -6.80
CA GLU A 233 8.07 17.04 -7.90
C GLU A 233 7.72 16.44 -9.27
N ASN A 234 7.00 15.31 -9.32
CA ASN A 234 6.43 14.76 -10.55
C ASN A 234 4.98 15.23 -10.75
N ASP A 235 4.70 15.83 -11.91
CA ASP A 235 3.37 16.36 -12.27
C ASP A 235 2.27 15.30 -12.37
N PHE A 236 2.63 14.01 -12.50
CA PHE A 236 1.72 12.87 -12.56
C PHE A 236 1.51 12.20 -11.20
N SER A 237 2.13 12.71 -10.13
CA SER A 237 1.88 12.16 -8.80
C SER A 237 0.48 12.48 -8.33
N GLU A 238 -0.16 11.49 -7.72
CA GLU A 238 -1.53 11.56 -7.23
C GLU A 238 -1.52 11.55 -5.70
N PHE A 239 -2.41 12.32 -5.12
CA PHE A 239 -2.58 12.47 -3.68
C PHE A 239 -3.86 11.78 -3.24
N SER A 240 -3.84 11.16 -2.06
CA SER A 240 -5.03 10.68 -1.38
C SER A 240 -4.97 10.96 0.13
N LEU A 241 -6.08 11.42 0.71
CA LEU A 241 -6.35 11.35 2.15
C LEU A 241 -7.54 10.42 2.36
N THR A 242 -7.30 9.30 3.04
CA THR A 242 -8.34 8.33 3.41
C THR A 242 -8.61 8.41 4.91
N LEU A 243 -9.87 8.56 5.27
CA LEU A 243 -10.38 8.52 6.64
C LEU A 243 -11.31 7.32 6.77
N ARG A 244 -10.82 6.26 7.43
CA ARG A 244 -11.56 5.02 7.59
C ARG A 244 -11.92 4.82 9.08
N PRO A 245 -13.19 4.89 9.47
CA PRO A 245 -13.58 4.52 10.82
C PRO A 245 -13.25 3.05 11.08
N ASP A 246 -12.66 2.78 12.25
CA ASP A 246 -12.43 1.44 12.77
C ASP A 246 -12.77 1.45 14.26
N LYS A 247 -13.94 0.88 14.59
CA LYS A 247 -14.53 0.91 15.94
C LYS A 247 -14.64 2.34 16.49
N ASP A 248 -13.85 2.69 17.50
CA ASP A 248 -13.80 3.96 18.20
C ASP A 248 -12.67 4.88 17.70
N GLU A 249 -11.96 4.48 16.66
CA GLU A 249 -10.88 5.24 16.05
C GLU A 249 -11.16 5.53 14.56
N ILE A 250 -10.35 6.41 13.98
CA ILE A 250 -10.34 6.67 12.55
C ILE A 250 -8.92 6.41 12.09
N LEU A 251 -8.71 5.41 11.25
CA LEU A 251 -7.44 5.27 10.56
C LEU A 251 -7.34 6.37 9.51
N ARG A 252 -6.36 7.24 9.70
CA ARG A 252 -6.06 8.37 8.80
C ARG A 252 -4.86 7.97 7.97
N THR A 253 -4.98 8.05 6.65
CA THR A 253 -3.90 7.66 5.73
C THR A 253 -3.71 8.74 4.68
N ILE A 254 -2.52 9.30 4.64
CA ILE A 254 -2.07 10.23 3.60
C ILE A 254 -1.18 9.45 2.66
N THR A 255 -1.50 9.44 1.37
CA THR A 255 -0.72 8.74 0.35
C THR A 255 -0.37 9.68 -0.78
N VAL A 256 0.85 9.60 -1.27
CA VAL A 256 1.23 10.09 -2.60
C VAL A 256 1.68 8.90 -3.43
N SER A 257 1.07 8.70 -4.59
CA SER A 257 1.39 7.61 -5.51
C SER A 257 1.86 8.16 -6.86
N LEU A 258 2.61 7.33 -7.57
CA LEU A 258 3.08 7.61 -8.92
C LEU A 258 3.12 6.31 -9.71
N THR A 259 2.47 6.33 -10.87
CA THR A 259 2.48 5.20 -11.81
C THR A 259 3.41 5.50 -12.99
N THR A 260 4.34 4.58 -13.25
CA THR A 260 5.28 4.64 -14.37
C THR A 260 4.97 3.53 -15.36
N THR A 261 5.04 3.84 -16.65
CA THR A 261 4.83 2.89 -17.74
C THR A 261 6.03 2.82 -18.68
N GLY A 262 6.21 1.69 -19.34
CA GLY A 262 7.27 1.53 -20.33
C GLY A 262 8.67 1.38 -19.73
N LEU A 263 8.78 0.86 -18.50
CA LEU A 263 10.05 0.66 -17.80
C LEU A 263 11.07 -0.07 -18.68
N PRO A 264 12.35 0.35 -18.71
CA PRO A 264 13.40 -0.36 -19.43
C PRO A 264 13.46 -1.83 -19.00
N LYS A 265 13.69 -2.75 -19.95
CA LYS A 265 13.70 -4.20 -19.64
C LYS A 265 14.77 -4.54 -18.61
N GLU A 266 15.86 -3.80 -18.62
CA GLU A 266 17.00 -3.95 -17.73
C GLU A 266 16.58 -3.76 -16.26
N MET A 267 15.62 -2.86 -15.98
CA MET A 267 15.15 -2.54 -14.61
C MET A 267 14.17 -3.56 -14.02
N ILE A 268 13.64 -4.45 -14.85
CA ILE A 268 12.63 -5.45 -14.48
C ILE A 268 13.04 -6.86 -14.91
N SER A 269 14.35 -7.06 -15.08
CA SER A 269 14.93 -8.33 -15.53
C SER A 269 15.20 -9.24 -14.31
N ASP A 270 16.46 -9.64 -14.11
CA ASP A 270 16.86 -10.60 -13.08
C ASP A 270 17.08 -9.95 -11.71
N VAL A 271 17.39 -8.63 -11.70
CA VAL A 271 17.64 -7.85 -10.49
C VAL A 271 16.77 -6.60 -10.54
N ILE A 272 15.95 -6.43 -9.50
CA ILE A 272 15.11 -5.25 -9.31
C ILE A 272 15.70 -4.47 -8.14
N ASN A 273 16.10 -3.23 -8.42
CA ASN A 273 16.49 -2.27 -7.40
C ASN A 273 15.33 -1.30 -7.17
N PRO A 274 14.67 -1.32 -5.99
CA PRO A 274 13.57 -0.43 -5.69
C PRO A 274 13.92 1.06 -5.80
N LEU A 275 15.15 1.43 -5.43
CA LEU A 275 15.57 2.83 -5.44
C LEU A 275 15.82 3.35 -6.85
N ASP A 276 16.30 2.51 -7.77
CA ASP A 276 16.44 2.88 -9.19
C ASP A 276 15.07 3.18 -9.82
N LEU A 277 14.02 2.46 -9.41
CA LEU A 277 12.66 2.68 -9.88
C LEU A 277 12.06 3.99 -9.36
N ILE A 278 12.37 4.36 -8.11
CA ILE A 278 12.04 5.68 -7.56
C ILE A 278 12.82 6.76 -8.33
N ALA A 279 14.12 6.55 -8.55
CA ALA A 279 15.01 7.52 -9.20
C ALA A 279 14.60 7.86 -10.64
N VAL A 280 14.12 6.87 -11.41
CA VAL A 280 13.58 7.10 -12.75
C VAL A 280 12.27 7.89 -12.72
N SER A 281 11.49 7.73 -11.66
CA SER A 281 10.15 8.31 -11.57
C SER A 281 10.18 9.74 -11.01
N ILE A 282 11.25 10.15 -10.32
CA ILE A 282 11.35 11.47 -9.67
C ILE A 282 12.59 12.22 -10.16
N PRO A 283 12.43 13.40 -10.80
CA PRO A 283 13.56 14.22 -11.20
C PRO A 283 14.46 14.54 -10.00
N ASN A 284 15.76 14.22 -10.09
CA ASN A 284 16.76 14.49 -9.05
C ASN A 284 16.58 13.73 -7.73
N PHE A 285 15.92 12.58 -7.72
CA PHE A 285 16.05 11.67 -6.58
C PHE A 285 17.47 11.08 -6.59
N THR A 286 18.33 11.62 -5.72
CA THR A 286 19.74 11.22 -5.57
C THR A 286 19.93 10.22 -4.43
N GLY A 287 18.84 9.64 -3.92
CA GLY A 287 18.87 8.77 -2.75
C GLY A 287 19.34 7.38 -3.11
N ASP A 288 20.57 7.03 -2.71
CA ASP A 288 21.02 5.63 -2.64
C ASP A 288 20.47 4.94 -1.38
N GLU A 289 19.81 5.71 -0.49
CA GLU A 289 19.28 5.27 0.79
C GLU A 289 17.94 5.95 1.07
N VAL A 290 17.06 5.25 1.79
CA VAL A 290 15.85 5.80 2.39
C VAL A 290 15.95 5.60 3.89
N TYR A 291 15.87 6.70 4.64
CA TYR A 291 15.95 6.65 6.10
C TYR A 291 14.55 6.57 6.72
N ARG A 292 14.46 5.86 7.85
CA ARG A 292 13.32 5.97 8.77
C ARG A 292 13.24 7.37 9.38
N SER A 293 12.04 7.79 9.73
CA SER A 293 11.81 9.06 10.42
C SER A 293 12.47 9.08 11.80
N LYS A 294 12.94 10.27 12.21
CA LYS A 294 13.39 10.53 13.58
C LYS A 294 12.26 10.49 14.60
N TYR A 295 10.99 10.50 14.16
CA TYR A 295 9.85 10.26 15.04
C TYR A 295 10.03 8.96 15.85
N PHE A 296 10.70 7.96 15.28
CA PHE A 296 10.99 6.70 15.93
C PHE A 296 12.37 6.65 16.61
N SER A 297 13.05 7.79 16.86
CA SER A 297 14.43 7.76 17.39
C SER A 297 14.50 7.37 18.86
N GLU A 298 13.46 7.67 19.63
CA GLU A 298 13.36 7.40 21.07
C GLU A 298 12.57 6.10 21.30
N GLY A 299 13.20 4.95 21.02
CA GLY A 299 12.62 3.63 21.29
C GLY A 299 12.90 2.59 20.19
N PHE A 300 12.36 1.39 20.37
CA PHE A 300 12.55 0.28 19.44
C PHE A 300 11.27 -0.04 18.64
N PHE A 301 11.13 0.63 17.48
CA PHE A 301 9.99 0.54 16.56
C PHE A 301 10.34 -0.10 15.20
N PRO A 302 10.73 -1.38 15.14
CA PRO A 302 11.24 -1.98 13.92
C PRO A 302 10.20 -2.17 12.80
N ILE A 303 8.91 -2.10 13.12
CA ILE A 303 7.79 -2.39 12.19
C ILE A 303 6.91 -1.18 11.90
N ASN A 304 7.34 0.01 12.29
CA ASN A 304 6.62 1.25 12.02
C ASN A 304 7.08 1.95 10.73
N SER A 305 8.21 1.53 10.16
CA SER A 305 8.73 1.98 8.86
C SER A 305 8.86 0.79 7.92
N ILE A 306 7.95 0.66 6.96
CA ILE A 306 7.86 -0.53 6.10
C ILE A 306 8.13 -0.14 4.64
N PHE A 307 9.12 -0.77 4.02
CA PHE A 307 9.30 -0.75 2.57
C PHE A 307 8.83 -2.09 2.00
N ASN A 308 7.61 -2.10 1.45
CA ASN A 308 7.01 -3.25 0.78
C ASN A 308 7.35 -3.28 -0.71
N VAL A 309 7.77 -4.43 -1.23
CA VAL A 309 8.08 -4.62 -2.65
C VAL A 309 7.30 -5.82 -3.18
N ILE A 310 6.36 -5.56 -4.08
CA ILE A 310 5.51 -6.55 -4.71
C ILE A 310 5.92 -6.67 -6.18
N ILE A 311 6.26 -7.89 -6.61
CA ILE A 311 6.68 -8.14 -8.00
C ILE A 311 5.67 -9.08 -8.67
N ILE A 312 4.96 -8.56 -9.66
CA ILE A 312 4.02 -9.31 -10.50
C ILE A 312 4.79 -9.82 -11.72
N THR A 313 4.91 -11.14 -11.81
CA THR A 313 5.70 -11.84 -12.83
C THR A 313 4.91 -12.99 -13.47
N GLU A 314 5.49 -13.66 -14.46
CA GLU A 314 4.94 -14.93 -14.95
C GLU A 314 4.99 -16.01 -13.85
N PRO A 315 4.05 -16.99 -13.83
CA PRO A 315 3.91 -17.95 -12.73
C PRO A 315 5.17 -18.72 -12.33
N ASP A 316 6.16 -18.82 -13.22
CA ASP A 316 7.39 -19.59 -13.02
C ASP A 316 8.53 -18.78 -12.39
N TYR A 317 8.35 -17.46 -12.19
CA TYR A 317 9.36 -16.60 -11.56
C TYR A 317 9.17 -16.53 -10.05
N LYS A 318 10.28 -16.61 -9.31
CA LYS A 318 10.30 -16.47 -7.85
C LYS A 318 11.49 -15.62 -7.43
N VAL A 319 11.33 -14.87 -6.35
CA VAL A 319 12.44 -14.13 -5.72
C VAL A 319 13.46 -15.14 -5.19
N LYS A 320 14.66 -15.14 -5.77
CA LYS A 320 15.73 -16.07 -5.41
C LYS A 320 16.56 -15.57 -4.23
N SER A 321 16.77 -14.26 -4.14
CA SER A 321 17.57 -13.65 -3.09
C SER A 321 17.26 -12.17 -2.99
N VAL A 322 17.46 -11.62 -1.80
CA VAL A 322 17.47 -10.18 -1.55
C VAL A 322 18.84 -9.80 -1.00
N ASN A 323 19.29 -8.57 -1.28
CA ASN A 323 20.54 -8.06 -0.74
C ASN A 323 20.34 -7.57 0.71
N GLY A 324 20.02 -8.50 1.62
CA GLY A 324 19.67 -8.22 3.02
C GLY A 324 19.50 -9.49 3.84
N GLY A 325 19.27 -9.35 5.15
CA GLY A 325 19.00 -10.50 6.03
C GLY A 325 17.64 -11.12 5.71
N LEU A 326 17.62 -12.33 5.17
CA LEU A 326 16.37 -13.09 5.03
C LEU A 326 15.91 -13.54 6.43
N ILE A 327 14.76 -13.06 6.89
CA ILE A 327 14.14 -13.53 8.13
C ILE A 327 12.90 -14.35 7.76
N PRO A 328 13.04 -15.68 7.68
CA PRO A 328 11.92 -16.54 7.28
C PRO A 328 10.77 -16.50 8.30
N THR A 329 11.05 -16.19 9.58
CA THR A 329 10.04 -16.05 10.64
C THR A 329 10.61 -15.19 11.77
N ILE A 330 9.83 -14.22 12.25
CA ILE A 330 10.15 -13.47 13.48
C ILE A 330 9.88 -14.39 14.68
N ARG A 331 10.92 -14.74 15.43
CA ARG A 331 10.84 -15.53 16.67
C ARG A 331 10.99 -14.65 17.90
N SER A 332 11.72 -13.53 17.80
CA SER A 332 11.96 -12.60 18.89
C SER A 332 12.27 -11.19 18.39
N SER A 333 12.35 -10.23 19.33
CA SER A 333 12.73 -8.85 19.00
C SER A 333 14.18 -8.68 18.56
N ALA A 334 15.06 -9.61 18.95
CA ALA A 334 16.44 -9.65 18.48
C ALA A 334 16.54 -9.87 16.97
N ASP A 335 15.57 -10.58 16.37
CA ASP A 335 15.55 -10.82 14.92
C ASP A 335 15.43 -9.49 14.15
N LEU A 336 14.83 -8.46 14.77
CA LEU A 336 14.63 -7.15 14.16
C LEU A 336 15.63 -6.08 14.62
N GLN A 337 16.79 -6.47 15.18
CA GLN A 337 17.81 -5.51 15.60
C GLN A 337 18.76 -5.10 14.45
N ASP A 338 19.06 -6.03 13.54
CA ASP A 338 19.90 -5.75 12.36
C ASP A 338 19.10 -5.05 11.27
N SER A 339 19.61 -4.00 10.63
CA SER A 339 18.88 -3.31 9.56
C SER A 339 18.54 -4.22 8.36
N GLY A 340 17.25 -4.23 7.98
CA GLY A 340 16.77 -4.78 6.70
C GLY A 340 16.31 -6.24 6.80
N TRP A 341 14.99 -6.43 6.81
CA TRP A 341 14.35 -7.74 6.89
C TRP A 341 13.46 -7.98 5.69
N PHE A 342 13.38 -9.24 5.27
CA PHE A 342 12.52 -9.66 4.18
C PHE A 342 11.68 -10.85 4.61
N PHE A 343 10.38 -10.76 4.33
CA PHE A 343 9.40 -11.82 4.53
C PHE A 343 8.90 -12.30 3.16
N THR A 344 9.07 -13.58 2.85
CA THR A 344 8.41 -14.20 1.70
C THR A 344 6.95 -14.49 2.08
N SER A 345 6.00 -13.78 1.49
CA SER A 345 4.56 -14.03 1.64
C SER A 345 3.94 -14.66 0.41
#